data_AF-R9INM2-F1
#
_entry.id   AF-R9INM2-F1
#
_cell.length_a   1.000
_cell.length_b   1.000
_cell.length_c   1.000
_cell.angle_alpha   90.00
_cell.angle_beta   90.00
_cell.angle_gamma   90.00
#
_symmetry.space_group_name_H-M   'P 1'
#
loop_
_entity.id
_entity.type
_entity.pdbx_description
1 polymer ?
#
loop_
_entity_poly.entity_id
_entity_poly.type
_entity_poly.pdbx_seq_one_letter_code
_entity_poly.pdbx_strand_id
1 'polypeptide(L)'
;MKKSNIEYYRKAVRLAEGASGAISKARADYEHGCEVAKGAYEADLLGEKGYQDRLKELEAERDALIENSLSRILTVVDEYDAEMAELGKLDGSMVDSGTMALLNSGINLSHADYQELANKHADNAVMTRILKERYNANRPQEKGTGITIVQFGQSPADRSETFSKFVRTVYHACESGACPAISGSGKLKTPKDYYNFLAQSSLADMQPYGDESFDNLDADFPVETVNGKVENAGKKSSSFNNADVGFDFGFTPIR
;
A
#
# COMPACT_ATOMS: atom_id res chain seq x y z
N MET A 1 -18.60 3.35 -13.58
CA MET A 1 -18.01 2.07 -13.11
C MET A 1 -17.08 2.42 -11.98
N LYS A 2 -17.32 1.91 -10.77
CA LYS A 2 -16.34 2.01 -9.67
C LYS A 2 -15.09 1.24 -10.11
N LYS A 3 -13.92 1.85 -9.98
CA LYS A 3 -12.66 1.13 -10.26
C LYS A 3 -12.41 0.15 -9.12
N SER A 4 -12.03 -1.08 -9.44
CA SER A 4 -11.68 -2.06 -8.41
C SER A 4 -10.37 -1.67 -7.71
N ASN A 5 -10.16 -2.13 -6.47
CA ASN A 5 -8.88 -1.95 -5.78
C ASN A 5 -7.69 -2.40 -6.62
N ILE A 6 -7.80 -3.56 -7.28
CA ILE A 6 -6.77 -4.10 -8.18
C ILE A 6 -6.40 -3.10 -9.30
N GLU A 7 -7.34 -2.34 -9.84
CA GLU A 7 -7.06 -1.36 -10.88
C GLU A 7 -6.23 -0.17 -10.38
N TYR A 8 -6.44 0.28 -9.14
CA TYR A 8 -5.60 1.32 -8.52
C TYR A 8 -4.17 0.84 -8.30
N TYR A 9 -3.98 -0.37 -7.80
CA TYR A 9 -2.66 -0.98 -7.66
C TYR A 9 -1.96 -1.16 -9.01
N ARG A 10 -2.66 -1.69 -10.03
CA ARG A 10 -2.12 -1.80 -11.40
C ARG A 10 -1.75 -0.44 -11.98
N LYS A 11 -2.55 0.61 -11.71
CA LYS A 11 -2.25 1.97 -12.15
C LYS A 11 -0.98 2.49 -11.49
N ALA A 12 -0.83 2.34 -10.18
CA ALA A 12 0.36 2.75 -9.45
C ALA A 12 1.63 2.03 -9.95
N VAL A 13 1.56 0.70 -10.14
CA VAL A 13 2.67 -0.09 -10.69
C VAL A 13 3.07 0.39 -12.10
N ARG A 14 2.11 0.65 -12.99
CA ARG A 14 2.40 1.14 -14.35
C ARG A 14 3.06 2.51 -14.34
N LEU A 15 2.61 3.42 -13.48
CA LEU A 15 3.24 4.74 -13.33
C LEU A 15 4.66 4.62 -12.78
N ALA A 16 4.88 3.74 -11.82
CA ALA A 16 6.19 3.44 -11.25
C ALA A 16 7.16 2.85 -12.27
N GLU A 17 6.70 1.90 -13.10
CA GLU A 17 7.49 1.34 -14.20
C GLU A 17 7.92 2.43 -15.20
N GLY A 18 6.99 3.29 -15.60
CA GLY A 18 7.29 4.43 -16.47
C GLY A 18 8.27 5.42 -15.84
N ALA A 19 8.09 5.75 -14.56
CA ALA A 19 8.96 6.66 -13.83
C ALA A 19 10.37 6.08 -13.66
N SER A 20 10.49 4.79 -13.32
CA SER A 20 11.79 4.12 -13.17
C SER A 20 12.62 4.17 -14.47
N GLY A 21 11.98 3.94 -15.62
CA GLY A 21 12.63 4.08 -16.92
C GLY A 21 13.05 5.52 -17.23
N ALA A 22 12.19 6.49 -16.96
CA ALA A 22 12.48 7.91 -17.17
C ALA A 22 13.61 8.42 -16.27
N ILE A 23 13.62 8.03 -14.99
CA ILE A 23 14.67 8.38 -14.02
C ILE A 23 16.01 7.77 -14.44
N SER A 24 16.01 6.49 -14.84
CA SER A 24 17.23 5.82 -15.28
C SER A 24 17.82 6.51 -16.51
N LYS A 25 16.97 6.90 -17.48
CA LYS A 25 17.38 7.66 -18.65
C LYS A 25 17.91 9.05 -18.26
N ALA A 26 17.21 9.79 -17.41
CA ALA A 26 17.62 11.13 -16.98
C ALA A 26 19.00 11.11 -16.30
N ARG A 27 19.30 10.06 -15.50
CA ARG A 27 20.62 9.86 -14.89
C ARG A 27 21.70 9.57 -15.93
N ALA A 28 21.42 8.69 -16.90
CA ALA A 28 22.37 8.38 -17.98
C ALA A 28 22.64 9.59 -18.88
N ASP A 29 21.61 10.35 -19.24
CA ASP A 29 21.72 11.57 -20.04
C ASP A 29 22.54 12.65 -19.29
N TYR A 30 22.35 12.77 -17.97
CA TYR A 30 23.15 13.63 -17.11
C TYR A 30 24.63 13.21 -17.07
N GLU A 31 24.92 11.93 -16.82
CA GLU A 31 26.29 11.40 -16.78
C GLU A 31 27.01 11.63 -18.11
N HIS A 32 26.36 11.29 -19.22
CA HIS A 32 26.89 11.53 -20.56
C HIS A 32 27.12 13.03 -20.84
N GLY A 33 26.15 13.88 -20.47
CA GLY A 33 26.28 15.33 -20.60
C GLY A 33 27.47 15.91 -19.83
N CYS A 34 27.71 15.40 -18.61
CA CYS A 34 28.84 15.78 -17.78
C CYS A 34 30.18 15.37 -18.42
N GLU A 35 30.27 14.16 -18.99
CA GLU A 35 31.45 13.69 -19.71
C GLU A 35 31.75 14.56 -20.94
N VAL A 36 30.73 14.90 -21.73
CA VAL A 36 30.88 15.79 -22.89
C VAL A 36 31.31 17.20 -22.47
N ALA A 37 30.71 17.75 -21.42
CA ALA A 37 31.08 19.07 -20.90
C ALA A 37 32.53 19.08 -20.38
N LYS A 38 32.95 18.01 -19.71
CA LYS A 38 34.32 17.84 -19.23
C LYS A 38 35.31 17.76 -20.39
N GLY A 39 35.00 16.99 -21.44
CA GLY A 39 35.83 16.92 -22.65
C GLY A 39 35.96 18.26 -23.38
N ALA A 40 34.88 19.06 -23.43
CA ALA A 40 34.93 20.41 -24.01
C ALA A 40 35.78 21.38 -23.17
N TYR A 41 35.72 21.27 -21.83
CA TYR A 41 36.57 22.03 -20.92
C TYR A 41 38.05 21.65 -21.08
N GLU A 42 38.38 20.35 -21.11
CA GLU A 42 39.75 19.85 -21.28
C GLU A 42 40.33 20.18 -22.67
N ALA A 43 39.49 20.40 -23.68
CA ALA A 43 39.88 20.83 -25.02
C ALA A 43 39.97 22.37 -25.18
N ASP A 44 39.88 23.13 -24.08
CA ASP A 44 39.84 24.61 -24.07
C ASP A 44 38.70 25.23 -24.91
N LEU A 45 37.67 24.44 -25.26
CA LEU A 45 36.49 24.91 -26.00
C LEU A 45 35.45 25.55 -25.07
N LEU A 46 35.53 25.27 -23.78
CA LEU A 46 34.63 25.74 -22.75
C LEU A 46 35.47 26.29 -21.58
N GLY A 47 35.34 27.57 -21.26
CA GLY A 47 36.02 28.15 -20.09
C GLY A 47 35.44 27.62 -18.77
N GLU A 48 36.18 27.75 -17.66
CA GLU A 48 35.79 27.23 -16.33
C GLU A 48 34.36 27.64 -15.93
N LYS A 49 34.01 28.93 -16.10
CA LYS A 49 32.66 29.41 -15.81
C LYS A 49 31.60 28.71 -16.68
N GLY A 50 31.86 28.58 -17.98
CA GLY A 50 30.94 27.91 -18.90
C GLY A 50 30.76 26.43 -18.58
N TYR A 51 31.81 25.76 -18.11
CA TYR A 51 31.76 24.38 -17.64
C TYR A 51 30.88 24.24 -16.40
N GLN A 52 31.08 25.09 -15.39
CA GLN A 52 30.28 25.09 -14.17
C GLN A 52 28.81 25.43 -14.43
N ASP A 53 28.54 26.40 -15.30
CA ASP A 53 27.17 26.77 -15.70
C ASP A 53 26.49 25.59 -16.41
N ARG A 54 27.21 24.89 -17.31
CA ARG A 54 26.67 23.71 -18.01
C ARG A 54 26.36 22.54 -17.07
N LEU A 55 27.20 22.28 -16.07
CA LEU A 55 26.93 21.23 -15.07
C LEU A 55 25.66 21.52 -14.28
N LYS A 56 25.42 22.78 -13.89
CA LYS A 56 24.21 23.20 -13.18
C LYS A 56 22.96 23.06 -14.05
N GLU A 57 23.04 23.41 -15.33
CA GLU A 57 21.94 23.21 -16.28
C GLU A 57 21.58 21.73 -16.39
N LEU A 58 22.57 20.85 -16.60
CA LEU A 58 22.36 19.41 -16.69
C LEU A 58 21.76 18.82 -15.41
N GLU A 59 22.21 19.28 -14.24
CA GLU A 59 21.65 18.87 -12.96
C GLU A 59 20.18 19.31 -12.81
N ALA A 60 19.87 20.57 -13.13
CA ALA A 60 18.50 21.07 -13.08
C ALA A 60 17.57 20.34 -14.07
N GLU A 61 18.04 20.04 -15.28
CA GLU A 61 17.30 19.25 -16.27
C GLU A 61 17.01 17.83 -15.76
N ARG A 62 18.01 17.16 -15.18
CA ARG A 62 17.85 15.83 -14.56
C ARG A 62 16.82 15.86 -13.44
N ASP A 63 16.96 16.79 -12.50
CA ASP A 63 16.13 16.84 -11.30
C ASP A 63 14.67 17.16 -11.64
N ALA A 64 14.44 18.08 -12.58
CA ALA A 64 13.09 18.39 -13.07
C ALA A 64 12.41 17.18 -13.73
N LEU A 65 13.15 16.38 -14.50
CA LEU A 65 12.62 15.15 -15.11
C LEU A 65 12.29 14.08 -14.06
N ILE A 66 13.14 13.92 -13.05
CA ILE A 66 12.92 12.99 -11.93
C ILE A 66 11.67 13.42 -11.14
N GLU A 67 11.57 14.68 -10.74
CA GLU A 67 10.43 15.22 -9.99
C GLU A 67 9.11 15.07 -10.77
N ASN A 68 9.10 15.41 -12.07
CA ASN A 68 7.92 15.25 -12.91
C ASN A 68 7.47 13.79 -13.00
N SER A 69 8.42 12.86 -13.11
CA SER A 69 8.14 11.43 -13.20
C SER A 69 7.56 10.87 -11.90
N LEU A 70 8.12 11.29 -10.76
CA LEU A 70 7.74 10.82 -9.43
C LEU A 70 6.39 11.41 -8.95
N SER A 71 6.12 12.69 -9.23
CA SER A 71 4.87 13.36 -8.81
C SER A 71 3.61 12.64 -9.30
N ARG A 72 3.66 12.06 -10.50
CA ARG A 72 2.53 11.33 -11.10
C ARG A 72 2.13 10.09 -10.29
N ILE A 73 3.07 9.44 -9.61
CA ILE A 73 2.80 8.25 -8.78
C ILE A 73 1.88 8.63 -7.61
N LEU A 74 2.12 9.78 -6.99
CA LEU A 74 1.38 10.23 -5.80
C LEU A 74 -0.07 10.63 -6.11
N THR A 75 -0.35 11.09 -7.34
CA THR A 75 -1.72 11.47 -7.74
C THR A 75 -2.73 10.32 -7.64
N VAL A 76 -2.25 9.06 -7.68
CA VAL A 76 -3.13 7.89 -7.53
C VAL A 76 -3.66 7.77 -6.10
N VAL A 77 -2.91 8.26 -5.10
CA VAL A 77 -3.36 8.28 -3.70
C VAL A 77 -4.57 9.19 -3.57
N ASP A 78 -4.52 10.40 -4.13
CA ASP A 78 -5.64 11.34 -4.07
C ASP A 78 -6.92 10.77 -4.71
N GLU A 79 -6.78 10.09 -5.86
CA GLU A 79 -7.91 9.43 -6.53
C GLU A 79 -8.48 8.27 -5.70
N TYR A 80 -7.63 7.55 -4.98
CA TYR A 80 -8.05 6.42 -4.14
C TYR A 80 -8.69 6.89 -2.84
N ASP A 81 -8.13 7.91 -2.21
CA ASP A 81 -8.65 8.52 -0.99
C ASP A 81 -10.04 9.12 -1.22
N ALA A 82 -10.27 9.74 -2.39
CA ALA A 82 -11.58 10.20 -2.79
C ALA A 82 -12.60 9.04 -2.87
N GLU A 83 -12.23 7.92 -3.49
CA GLU A 83 -13.10 6.74 -3.58
C GLU A 83 -13.38 6.13 -2.20
N MET A 84 -12.36 6.03 -1.33
CA MET A 84 -12.53 5.55 0.04
C MET A 84 -13.40 6.48 0.88
N ALA A 85 -13.29 7.80 0.68
CA ALA A 85 -14.14 8.78 1.34
C ALA A 85 -15.61 8.62 0.91
N GLU A 86 -15.88 8.40 -0.38
CA GLU A 86 -17.23 8.10 -0.87
C GLU A 86 -17.76 6.79 -0.31
N LEU A 87 -16.94 5.73 -0.28
CA LEU A 87 -17.32 4.43 0.28
C LEU A 87 -17.57 4.47 1.79
N GLY A 88 -16.90 5.39 2.50
CA GLY A 88 -17.09 5.63 3.93
C GLY A 88 -18.31 6.48 4.29
N LYS A 89 -19.04 7.04 3.31
CA LYS A 89 -20.29 7.76 3.56
C LYS A 89 -21.37 6.78 4.00
N LEU A 90 -22.28 7.25 4.86
CA LEU A 90 -23.43 6.49 5.31
C LEU A 90 -24.39 6.29 4.14
N ASP A 91 -24.38 5.09 3.56
CA ASP A 91 -25.38 4.64 2.61
C ASP A 91 -26.43 3.80 3.37
N GLY A 92 -27.66 4.33 3.45
CA GLY A 92 -28.75 3.65 4.14
C GLY A 92 -29.11 2.28 3.55
N SER A 93 -28.76 2.02 2.29
CA SER A 93 -28.96 0.70 1.67
C SER A 93 -27.97 -0.36 2.17
N MET A 94 -26.81 0.07 2.68
CA MET A 94 -25.80 -0.81 3.29
C MET A 94 -26.01 -0.98 4.79
N VAL A 95 -27.05 -0.36 5.38
CA VAL A 95 -27.36 -0.48 6.80
C VAL A 95 -28.30 -1.66 7.04
N ASP A 96 -27.83 -2.64 7.82
CA ASP A 96 -28.65 -3.79 8.21
C ASP A 96 -29.67 -3.39 9.29
N SER A 97 -30.95 -3.33 8.90
CA SER A 97 -32.05 -2.90 9.76
C SER A 97 -32.21 -3.77 11.02
N GLY A 98 -31.96 -5.08 10.91
CA GLY A 98 -31.99 -6.01 12.04
C GLY A 98 -30.89 -5.72 13.06
N THR A 99 -29.65 -5.51 12.60
CA THR A 99 -28.54 -5.13 13.48
C THR A 99 -28.77 -3.76 14.10
N MET A 100 -29.33 -2.79 13.35
CA MET A 100 -29.68 -1.49 13.92
C MET A 100 -30.79 -1.58 14.96
N ALA A 101 -31.79 -2.42 14.76
CA ALA A 101 -32.83 -2.67 15.77
C ALA A 101 -32.23 -3.27 17.04
N LEU A 102 -31.28 -4.20 16.92
CA LEU A 102 -30.56 -4.77 18.06
C LEU A 102 -29.75 -3.69 18.80
N LEU A 103 -28.96 -2.89 18.08
CA LEU A 103 -28.14 -1.81 18.66
C LEU A 103 -28.98 -0.73 19.34
N ASN A 104 -30.21 -0.51 18.88
CA ASN A 104 -31.15 0.47 19.45
C ASN A 104 -32.12 -0.14 20.48
N SER A 105 -32.06 -1.46 20.73
CA SER A 105 -32.99 -2.15 21.64
C SER A 105 -32.76 -1.83 23.12
N GLY A 106 -31.63 -1.20 23.46
CA GLY A 106 -31.21 -0.95 24.85
C GLY A 106 -30.59 -2.17 25.54
N ILE A 107 -30.41 -3.28 24.83
CA ILE A 107 -29.69 -4.45 25.33
C ILE A 107 -28.20 -4.13 25.44
N ASN A 108 -27.60 -4.47 26.58
CA ASN A 108 -26.15 -4.40 26.78
C ASN A 108 -25.48 -5.59 26.09
N LEU A 109 -24.87 -5.36 24.94
CA LEU A 109 -24.11 -6.35 24.21
C LEU A 109 -22.77 -6.64 24.91
N SER A 110 -22.36 -7.90 24.96
CA SER A 110 -21.05 -8.34 25.42
C SER A 110 -19.98 -8.20 24.33
N HIS A 111 -18.70 -8.36 24.69
CA HIS A 111 -17.62 -8.41 23.69
C HIS A 111 -17.83 -9.51 22.65
N ALA A 112 -18.38 -10.66 23.05
CA ALA A 112 -18.67 -11.76 22.13
C ALA A 112 -19.78 -11.39 21.13
N ASP A 113 -20.85 -10.75 21.60
CA ASP A 113 -21.94 -10.29 20.71
C ASP A 113 -21.44 -9.26 19.70
N TYR A 114 -20.59 -8.32 20.14
CA TYR A 114 -19.94 -7.37 19.23
C TYR A 114 -19.02 -8.06 18.23
N GLN A 115 -18.30 -9.11 18.63
CA GLN A 115 -17.46 -9.90 17.72
C GLN A 115 -18.28 -10.66 16.68
N GLU A 116 -19.42 -11.24 17.06
CA GLU A 116 -20.33 -11.89 16.11
C GLU A 116 -20.90 -10.89 15.10
N LEU A 117 -21.31 -9.70 15.55
CA LEU A 117 -21.76 -8.64 14.67
C LEU A 117 -20.65 -8.13 13.75
N ALA A 118 -19.42 -7.99 14.27
CA ALA A 118 -18.26 -7.61 13.48
C ALA A 118 -17.96 -8.64 12.39
N ASN A 119 -18.00 -9.94 12.71
CA ASN A 119 -17.79 -11.02 11.75
C ASN A 119 -18.90 -11.06 10.69
N LYS A 120 -20.17 -10.86 11.09
CA LYS A 120 -21.32 -10.84 10.18
C LYS A 120 -21.21 -9.74 9.12
N HIS A 121 -20.60 -8.60 9.48
CA HIS A 121 -20.53 -7.40 8.65
C HIS A 121 -19.11 -7.02 8.24
N ALA A 122 -18.18 -7.99 8.24
CA ALA A 122 -16.76 -7.75 8.01
C ALA A 122 -16.46 -7.18 6.61
N ASP A 123 -17.30 -7.50 5.62
CA ASP A 123 -17.23 -7.04 4.23
C ASP A 123 -18.06 -5.78 3.95
N ASN A 124 -18.76 -5.26 4.96
CA ASN A 124 -19.62 -4.10 4.88
C ASN A 124 -18.98 -2.91 5.63
N ALA A 125 -18.39 -1.99 4.86
CA ALA A 125 -17.69 -0.83 5.40
C ALA A 125 -18.57 0.08 6.26
N VAL A 126 -19.84 0.29 5.87
CA VAL A 126 -20.79 1.15 6.59
C VAL A 126 -21.15 0.52 7.94
N MET A 127 -21.48 -0.77 7.97
CA MET A 127 -21.79 -1.48 9.20
C MET A 127 -20.58 -1.63 10.11
N THR A 128 -19.40 -1.94 9.56
CA THR A 128 -18.12 -1.97 10.29
C THR A 128 -17.86 -0.66 11.03
N ARG A 129 -18.06 0.48 10.35
CA ARG A 129 -17.94 1.80 10.96
C ARG A 129 -18.95 2.01 12.09
N ILE A 130 -20.23 1.75 11.84
CA ILE A 130 -21.31 1.91 12.83
C ILE A 130 -21.02 1.06 14.07
N LEU A 131 -20.63 -0.20 13.88
CA LEU A 131 -20.33 -1.12 14.98
C LEU A 131 -19.12 -0.65 15.80
N LYS A 132 -18.05 -0.19 15.16
CA LYS A 132 -16.87 0.36 15.83
C LYS A 132 -17.22 1.61 16.64
N GLU A 133 -18.00 2.54 16.08
CA GLU A 133 -18.47 3.74 16.76
C GLU A 133 -19.34 3.39 17.98
N ARG A 134 -20.30 2.47 17.81
CA ARG A 134 -21.18 1.99 18.90
C ARG A 134 -20.43 1.26 20.00
N TYR A 135 -19.49 0.39 19.64
CA TYR A 135 -18.64 -0.31 20.59
C TYR A 135 -17.78 0.65 21.41
N ASN A 136 -17.19 1.67 20.77
CA ASN A 136 -16.38 2.67 21.48
C ASN A 136 -17.24 3.50 22.46
N ALA A 137 -18.48 3.84 22.09
CA ALA A 137 -19.41 4.58 22.94
C ALA A 137 -19.96 3.74 24.10
N ASN A 138 -20.24 2.46 23.86
CA ASN A 138 -20.91 1.56 24.80
C ASN A 138 -20.01 0.39 25.19
N ARG A 139 -18.70 0.64 25.33
CA ARG A 139 -17.71 -0.42 25.53
C ARG A 139 -18.08 -1.25 26.76
N PRO A 140 -18.27 -2.58 26.62
CA PRO A 140 -18.60 -3.43 27.77
C PRO A 140 -17.49 -3.32 28.82
N GLN A 141 -17.88 -3.21 30.09
CA GLN A 141 -16.93 -3.20 31.19
C GLN A 141 -16.51 -4.64 31.52
N GLU A 142 -15.24 -4.96 31.35
CA GLU A 142 -14.71 -6.28 31.75
C GLU A 142 -14.57 -6.37 33.26
N LYS A 143 -15.02 -7.49 33.84
CA LYS A 143 -14.66 -7.89 35.19
C LYS A 143 -13.50 -8.89 35.10
N GLY A 144 -12.26 -8.41 35.12
CA GLY A 144 -11.06 -9.26 35.08
C GLY A 144 -9.78 -8.52 34.70
N THR A 145 -8.64 -9.22 34.71
CA THR A 145 -7.31 -8.70 34.33
C THR A 145 -6.98 -8.87 32.84
N GLY A 146 -7.85 -9.53 32.07
CA GLY A 146 -7.69 -9.67 30.62
C GLY A 146 -8.30 -8.49 29.87
N ILE A 147 -7.72 -8.13 28.71
CA ILE A 147 -8.27 -7.15 27.77
C ILE A 147 -8.87 -7.93 26.60
N THR A 148 -10.18 -7.97 26.46
CA THR A 148 -10.84 -8.47 25.24
C THR A 148 -10.98 -7.33 24.24
N ILE A 149 -10.42 -7.51 23.04
CA ILE A 149 -10.50 -6.53 21.94
C ILE A 149 -11.35 -7.14 20.83
N VAL A 150 -12.45 -6.46 20.50
CA VAL A 150 -13.27 -6.80 19.34
C VAL A 150 -12.53 -6.40 18.07
N GLN A 151 -12.39 -7.34 17.14
CA GLN A 151 -11.81 -7.10 15.84
C GLN A 151 -12.92 -6.79 14.84
N PHE A 152 -12.96 -5.54 14.38
CA PHE A 152 -13.84 -5.10 13.31
C PHE A 152 -13.17 -5.31 11.94
N GLY A 153 -13.97 -5.36 10.89
CA GLY A 153 -13.45 -5.30 9.52
C GLY A 153 -12.58 -4.07 9.30
N GLN A 154 -11.75 -4.11 8.26
CA GLN A 154 -10.98 -2.93 7.85
C GLN A 154 -11.95 -1.79 7.53
N SER A 155 -11.64 -0.54 7.91
CA SER A 155 -12.44 0.62 7.48
C SER A 155 -11.89 1.22 6.17
N PRO A 156 -12.68 2.05 5.45
CA PRO A 156 -12.18 2.70 4.23
C PRO A 156 -10.95 3.58 4.48
N ALA A 157 -10.86 4.20 5.66
CA ALA A 157 -9.69 4.97 6.07
C ALA A 157 -8.46 4.06 6.27
N ASP A 158 -8.63 2.89 6.89
CA ASP A 158 -7.54 1.92 7.05
C ASP A 158 -7.06 1.39 5.68
N ARG A 159 -7.97 1.21 4.71
CA ARG A 159 -7.62 0.84 3.32
C ARG A 159 -6.83 1.94 2.62
N SER A 160 -7.29 3.19 2.71
CA SER A 160 -6.58 4.37 2.22
C SER A 160 -5.14 4.43 2.79
N GLU A 161 -4.97 4.19 4.08
CA GLU A 161 -3.64 4.16 4.69
C GLU A 161 -2.76 3.04 4.14
N THR A 162 -3.28 1.81 4.00
CA THR A 162 -2.54 0.68 3.42
C THR A 162 -2.12 0.96 1.98
N PHE A 163 -3.02 1.51 1.16
CA PHE A 163 -2.71 1.90 -0.22
C PHE A 163 -1.65 3.01 -0.28
N SER A 164 -1.81 4.05 0.54
CA SER A 164 -0.87 5.19 0.61
C SER A 164 0.54 4.73 0.99
N LYS A 165 0.66 3.82 1.96
CA LYS A 165 1.94 3.21 2.34
C LYS A 165 2.58 2.49 1.15
N PHE A 166 1.82 1.65 0.44
CA PHE A 166 2.30 0.98 -0.77
C PHE A 166 2.81 1.98 -1.82
N VAL A 167 2.02 2.99 -2.16
CA VAL A 167 2.41 3.99 -3.17
C VAL A 167 3.67 4.75 -2.77
N ARG A 168 3.81 5.13 -1.48
CA ARG A 168 5.03 5.78 -0.96
C ARG A 168 6.24 4.87 -1.01
N THR A 169 6.09 3.59 -0.69
CA THR A 169 7.19 2.62 -0.81
C THR A 169 7.65 2.48 -2.26
N VAL A 170 6.69 2.39 -3.21
CA VAL A 170 6.98 2.34 -4.63
C VAL A 170 7.66 3.62 -5.12
N TYR A 171 7.17 4.79 -4.69
CA TYR A 171 7.79 6.09 -4.98
C TYR A 171 9.27 6.10 -4.60
N HIS A 172 9.61 5.74 -3.36
CA HIS A 172 11.00 5.74 -2.90
C HIS A 172 11.84 4.66 -3.57
N ALA A 173 11.24 3.53 -3.94
CA ALA A 173 11.91 2.50 -4.72
C ALA A 173 12.27 3.00 -6.13
N CYS A 174 11.37 3.75 -6.79
CA CYS A 174 11.65 4.40 -8.07
C CYS A 174 12.76 5.44 -7.95
N GLU A 175 12.67 6.31 -6.93
CA GLU A 175 13.64 7.38 -6.67
C GLU A 175 15.04 6.81 -6.40
N SER A 176 15.16 5.79 -5.55
CA SER A 176 16.46 5.19 -5.22
C SER A 176 16.98 4.22 -6.28
N GLY A 177 16.12 3.71 -7.17
CA GLY A 177 16.45 2.60 -8.06
C GLY A 177 16.54 1.25 -7.32
N ALA A 178 15.91 1.13 -6.15
CA ALA A 178 15.96 -0.08 -5.34
C ALA A 178 15.27 -1.25 -6.03
N CYS A 179 16.00 -2.35 -6.18
CA CYS A 179 15.48 -3.66 -6.57
C CYS A 179 16.15 -4.73 -5.68
N PRO A 180 15.67 -4.87 -4.42
CA PRO A 180 16.31 -5.75 -3.44
C PRO A 180 16.12 -7.22 -3.80
N ALA A 181 16.98 -8.07 -3.26
CA ALA A 181 16.73 -9.51 -3.24
C ALA A 181 15.64 -9.81 -2.20
N ILE A 182 14.73 -10.73 -2.55
CA ILE A 182 13.73 -11.23 -1.61
C ILE A 182 14.35 -12.40 -0.84
N SER A 183 14.29 -12.33 0.49
CA SER A 183 14.74 -13.41 1.36
C SER A 183 14.08 -14.74 0.97
N GLY A 184 14.88 -15.79 0.78
CA GLY A 184 14.41 -17.13 0.40
C GLY A 184 14.02 -17.31 -1.08
N SER A 185 13.80 -16.25 -1.85
CA SER A 185 13.34 -16.32 -3.26
C SER A 185 14.37 -15.81 -4.28
N GLY A 186 15.44 -15.17 -3.81
CA GLY A 186 16.54 -14.68 -4.64
C GLY A 186 16.31 -13.27 -5.18
N LYS A 187 17.13 -12.88 -6.16
CA LYS A 187 17.09 -11.54 -6.75
C LYS A 187 15.93 -11.41 -7.74
N LEU A 188 15.15 -10.34 -7.61
CA LEU A 188 14.10 -10.00 -8.57
C LEU A 188 14.70 -9.68 -9.94
N LYS A 189 13.98 -10.06 -11.01
CA LYS A 189 14.50 -9.92 -12.38
C LYS A 189 14.46 -8.47 -12.86
N THR A 190 13.39 -7.74 -12.56
CA THR A 190 13.20 -6.35 -12.99
C THR A 190 12.64 -5.48 -11.85
N PRO A 191 12.77 -4.14 -11.92
CA PRO A 191 12.12 -3.24 -10.97
C PRO A 191 10.59 -3.42 -10.92
N LYS A 192 9.97 -3.77 -12.04
CA LYS A 192 8.53 -4.07 -12.10
C LYS A 192 8.15 -5.26 -11.23
N ASP A 193 8.98 -6.31 -11.19
CA ASP A 193 8.76 -7.47 -10.32
C ASP A 193 8.77 -7.06 -8.84
N TYR A 194 9.59 -6.08 -8.47
CA TYR A 194 9.58 -5.53 -7.13
C TYR A 194 8.29 -4.76 -6.82
N TYR A 195 7.82 -3.93 -7.75
CA TYR A 195 6.56 -3.20 -7.57
C TYR A 195 5.36 -4.16 -7.49
N ASN A 196 5.36 -5.23 -8.29
CA ASN A 196 4.35 -6.29 -8.23
C ASN A 196 4.40 -7.02 -6.89
N PHE A 197 5.59 -7.39 -6.41
CA PHE A 197 5.76 -8.00 -5.08
C PHE A 197 5.21 -7.12 -3.95
N LEU A 198 5.50 -5.81 -3.99
CA LEU A 198 4.96 -4.85 -3.02
C LEU A 198 3.43 -4.73 -3.11
N ALA A 199 2.87 -4.76 -4.31
CA ALA A 199 1.42 -4.74 -4.52
C ALA A 199 0.75 -5.98 -3.93
N GLN A 200 1.31 -7.17 -4.18
CA GLN A 200 0.83 -8.43 -3.61
C GLN A 200 0.87 -8.41 -2.08
N SER A 201 1.99 -7.96 -1.48
CA SER A 201 2.11 -7.84 -0.02
C SER A 201 1.07 -6.88 0.56
N SER A 202 0.88 -5.73 -0.07
CA SER A 202 -0.05 -4.72 0.43
C SER A 202 -1.52 -5.15 0.28
N LEU A 203 -1.87 -5.85 -0.80
CA LEU A 203 -3.20 -6.40 -1.00
C LEU A 203 -3.49 -7.58 -0.05
N ALA A 204 -2.47 -8.35 0.34
CA ALA A 204 -2.62 -9.39 1.36
C ALA A 204 -2.93 -8.82 2.76
N ASP A 205 -2.56 -7.56 3.02
CA ASP A 205 -2.93 -6.82 4.24
C ASP A 205 -4.30 -6.12 4.13
N MET A 206 -4.97 -6.21 2.97
CA MET A 206 -6.32 -5.65 2.77
C MET A 206 -7.41 -6.71 2.88
N GLN A 207 -8.54 -6.31 3.47
CA GLN A 207 -9.76 -7.10 3.42
C GLN A 207 -10.60 -6.68 2.20
N PRO A 208 -11.08 -7.63 1.38
CA PRO A 208 -12.00 -7.33 0.30
C PRO A 208 -13.36 -6.89 0.85
N TYR A 209 -14.04 -5.99 0.13
CA TYR A 209 -15.44 -5.66 0.41
C TYR A 209 -16.37 -6.22 -0.66
N GLY A 210 -17.57 -6.64 -0.26
CA GLY A 210 -18.61 -7.09 -1.17
C GLY A 210 -18.14 -8.18 -2.13
N ASP A 211 -18.12 -7.88 -3.42
CA ASP A 211 -17.77 -8.78 -4.51
C ASP A 211 -16.28 -8.76 -4.91
N GLU A 212 -15.43 -8.04 -4.17
CA GLU A 212 -13.98 -8.06 -4.40
C GLU A 212 -13.37 -9.42 -4.05
N SER A 213 -12.40 -9.87 -4.86
CA SER A 213 -11.59 -11.06 -4.58
C SER A 213 -10.11 -10.74 -4.80
N PHE A 214 -9.29 -11.19 -3.85
CA PHE A 214 -7.82 -11.14 -3.89
C PHE A 214 -7.21 -12.54 -3.95
N ASP A 215 -7.95 -13.54 -4.43
CA ASP A 215 -7.49 -14.93 -4.41
C ASP A 215 -6.45 -15.23 -5.51
N ASN A 216 -6.29 -14.35 -6.50
CA ASN A 216 -5.44 -14.58 -7.67
C ASN A 216 -4.38 -13.49 -7.88
N LEU A 217 -3.79 -12.99 -6.79
CA LEU A 217 -2.79 -11.92 -6.81
C LEU A 217 -1.55 -12.27 -7.66
N ASP A 218 -1.20 -13.55 -7.80
CA ASP A 218 -0.09 -14.00 -8.66
C ASP A 218 -0.37 -13.82 -10.16
N ALA A 219 -1.63 -13.96 -10.58
CA ALA A 219 -2.01 -13.64 -11.96
C ALA A 219 -2.15 -12.13 -12.17
N ASP A 220 -2.63 -11.40 -11.16
CA ASP A 220 -2.84 -9.96 -11.24
C ASP A 220 -1.53 -9.17 -11.22
N PHE A 221 -0.53 -9.66 -10.48
CA PHE A 221 0.77 -9.03 -10.26
C PHE A 221 1.89 -10.08 -10.37
N PRO A 222 2.23 -10.56 -11.58
CA PRO A 222 3.22 -11.61 -11.75
C PRO A 222 4.62 -11.16 -11.31
N VAL A 223 5.34 -12.04 -10.60
CA VAL A 223 6.70 -11.78 -10.10
C VAL A 223 7.69 -12.81 -10.62
N GLU A 224 8.75 -12.36 -11.27
CA GLU A 224 9.88 -13.20 -11.71
C GLU A 224 11.17 -12.90 -10.91
N THR A 225 11.89 -13.96 -10.54
CA THR A 225 13.27 -13.86 -10.03
C THR A 225 14.27 -14.47 -11.01
N VAL A 226 15.55 -14.15 -10.78
CA VAL A 226 16.68 -14.66 -11.58
C VAL A 226 16.73 -16.21 -11.58
N ASN A 227 16.19 -16.86 -10.54
CA ASN A 227 16.21 -18.32 -10.40
C ASN A 227 14.87 -19.01 -10.74
N GLY A 228 13.87 -18.29 -11.25
CA GLY A 228 12.57 -18.85 -11.62
C GLY A 228 11.38 -17.95 -11.24
N LYS A 229 10.16 -18.49 -11.30
CA LYS A 229 8.97 -17.80 -10.77
C LYS A 229 8.95 -17.94 -9.24
N VAL A 230 8.54 -16.88 -8.56
CA VAL A 230 8.26 -16.92 -7.12
C VAL A 230 6.76 -17.06 -6.97
N GLU A 231 6.31 -18.16 -6.36
CA GLU A 231 4.98 -18.18 -5.73
C GLU A 231 5.10 -17.29 -4.50
N ASN A 232 4.34 -16.20 -4.44
CA ASN A 232 4.56 -15.23 -3.38
C ASN A 232 4.21 -15.83 -2.00
N ALA A 233 4.83 -15.26 -0.97
CA ALA A 233 4.69 -15.51 0.47
C ALA A 233 3.27 -15.27 1.03
N GLY A 234 2.23 -15.37 0.20
CA GLY A 234 0.82 -15.35 0.54
C GLY A 234 0.32 -16.67 1.15
N LYS A 235 1.14 -17.37 1.96
CA LYS A 235 0.59 -18.31 2.95
C LYS A 235 -0.06 -17.52 4.10
N LYS A 236 -1.05 -16.71 3.78
CA LYS A 236 -2.24 -16.58 4.61
C LYS A 236 -3.37 -17.05 3.72
N SER A 237 -3.56 -18.37 3.74
CA SER A 237 -4.78 -18.96 3.22
C SER A 237 -5.96 -18.20 3.82
N SER A 238 -7.00 -18.06 3.01
CA SER A 238 -8.34 -17.53 3.29
C SER A 238 -9.10 -18.30 4.39
N SER A 239 -8.44 -18.56 5.51
CA SER A 239 -8.98 -19.15 6.72
C SER A 239 -8.25 -18.52 7.91
N PHE A 240 -8.82 -17.45 8.47
CA PHE A 240 -8.48 -17.04 9.82
C PHE A 240 -8.91 -18.18 10.77
N ASN A 241 -8.01 -19.11 11.04
CA ASN A 241 -8.13 -19.96 12.21
C ASN A 241 -7.59 -19.16 13.40
N ASN A 242 -8.40 -19.03 14.44
CA ASN A 242 -8.16 -18.34 15.71
C ASN A 242 -6.89 -18.76 16.50
N ALA A 243 -5.97 -19.53 15.91
CA ALA A 243 -4.81 -20.09 16.59
C ALA A 243 -3.48 -19.35 16.31
N ASP A 244 -3.40 -18.47 15.30
CA ASP A 244 -2.11 -17.91 14.86
C ASP A 244 -1.80 -16.50 15.40
N VAL A 245 -2.55 -16.00 16.39
CA VAL A 245 -2.19 -14.75 17.10
C VAL A 245 -1.48 -15.08 18.42
N GLY A 246 -0.33 -15.74 18.32
CA GLY A 246 0.67 -15.74 19.37
C GLY A 246 1.44 -14.42 19.34
N PHE A 247 0.92 -13.40 20.03
CA PHE A 247 1.68 -12.19 20.34
C PHE A 247 2.83 -12.55 21.29
N ASP A 248 4.03 -12.78 20.76
CA ASP A 248 5.25 -12.86 21.57
C ASP A 248 5.94 -11.49 21.54
N PHE A 249 5.59 -10.64 22.50
CA PHE A 249 6.43 -9.49 22.85
C PHE A 249 7.65 -10.06 23.58
N GLY A 250 8.76 -10.20 22.84
CA GLY A 250 10.06 -10.62 23.36
C GLY A 250 10.69 -9.62 24.34
N PHE A 251 10.02 -9.37 25.47
CA PHE A 251 10.61 -8.80 26.68
C PHE A 251 10.75 -9.91 27.72
N THR A 252 11.97 -10.43 27.83
CA THR A 252 12.38 -11.37 28.87
C THR A 252 12.21 -10.73 30.25
N PRO A 253 11.45 -11.30 31.20
CA PRO A 253 11.40 -10.79 32.56
C PRO A 253 12.70 -11.13 33.28
N ILE A 254 13.42 -10.13 33.76
CA ILE A 254 14.52 -10.32 34.73
C ILE A 254 13.87 -10.68 36.07
N ARG A 255 14.30 -11.80 36.66
CA ARG A 255 13.87 -12.27 37.99
C ARG A 255 14.41 -11.39 39.11
#